data_AF-A0A935NYA8-F1
#
_entry.id   AF-A0A935NYA8-F1
#
_cell.length_a   1.000
_cell.length_b   1.000
_cell.length_c   1.000
_cell.angle_alpha   90.00
_cell.angle_beta   90.00
_cell.angle_gamma   90.00
#
_symmetry.space_group_name_H-M   'P 1'
#
loop_
_entity.id
_entity.type
_entity.pdbx_description
1 polymer ?
#
loop_
_entity_poly.entity_id
_entity_poly.type
_entity_poly.pdbx_seq_one_letter_code
_entity_poly.pdbx_strand_id
1 'polypeptide(L)'
;MIEAELRDILQSLLEETGSLAAAIVADDDRTGVPSKRRPLGGDRSLVLELSSRSPKPDPAPPDEDPAEPDVYRGTKDAAVQSRRPRAIDAMLEVAVRQLRAVARRWNVDVLPLLRVPPANASADRVKARIQSFLRALAGSAGGGNALLWQRGHVLSSAAPLDEVWASRATFLGKRALAAPAPNSSHGEVVDPDAYALTFYYGAVLIVAVEAPYAVDFLRHRCRLVARELCLLLPMLDPEPETPAMIRPPS
;
A
#
# COMPACT_ATOMS: atom_id res chain seq x y z
N MET A 1 6.83 8.92 -30.94
CA MET A 1 8.17 9.28 -30.44
C MET A 1 8.09 10.11 -29.16
N ILE A 2 7.34 11.23 -29.12
CA ILE A 2 7.14 12.02 -27.89
C ILE A 2 6.62 11.19 -26.70
N GLU A 3 5.63 10.32 -26.91
CA GLU A 3 5.05 9.49 -25.83
C GLU A 3 6.07 8.56 -25.14
N ALA A 4 7.07 8.06 -25.88
CA ALA A 4 8.10 7.20 -25.30
C ALA A 4 8.98 8.01 -24.33
N GLU A 5 9.39 9.21 -24.74
CA GLU A 5 10.19 10.10 -23.89
C GLU A 5 9.42 10.60 -22.66
N LEU A 6 8.12 10.90 -22.82
CA LEU A 6 7.25 11.22 -21.68
C LEU A 6 7.13 10.02 -20.72
N ARG A 7 6.97 8.80 -21.26
CA ARG A 7 6.89 7.57 -20.48
C ARG A 7 8.17 7.35 -19.68
N ASP A 8 9.34 7.55 -20.29
CA ASP A 8 10.64 7.40 -19.63
C ASP A 8 10.77 8.36 -18.43
N ILE A 9 10.40 9.64 -18.60
CA ILE A 9 10.42 10.62 -17.50
C ILE A 9 9.49 10.21 -16.36
N LEU A 10 8.25 9.82 -16.68
CA LEU A 10 7.27 9.39 -15.68
C LEU A 10 7.71 8.10 -14.98
N GLN A 11 8.36 7.19 -15.69
CA GLN A 11 8.89 5.96 -15.14
C GLN A 11 10.06 6.21 -14.19
N SER A 12 11.02 7.05 -14.57
CA SER A 12 12.11 7.48 -13.67
C SER A 12 11.58 8.16 -12.42
N LEU A 13 10.57 9.02 -12.54
CA LEU A 13 9.90 9.64 -11.38
C LEU A 13 9.27 8.57 -10.46
N LEU A 14 8.65 7.53 -11.01
CA LEU A 14 8.08 6.43 -10.23
C LEU A 14 9.14 5.58 -9.53
N GLU A 15 10.26 5.32 -10.20
CA GLU A 15 11.40 4.59 -9.66
C GLU A 15 12.00 5.32 -8.46
N GLU A 16 12.29 6.61 -8.60
CA GLU A 16 12.90 7.46 -7.57
C GLU A 16 11.98 7.73 -6.38
N THR A 17 10.69 7.93 -6.62
CA THR A 17 9.73 8.30 -5.55
C THR A 17 9.09 7.09 -4.87
N GLY A 18 9.04 5.94 -5.54
CA GLY A 18 8.27 4.78 -5.07
C GLY A 18 6.76 5.01 -5.04
N SER A 19 6.28 5.94 -5.87
CA SER A 19 4.86 6.27 -6.02
C SER A 19 4.12 5.16 -6.76
N LEU A 20 2.79 5.16 -6.64
CA LEU A 20 1.94 4.13 -7.24
C LEU A 20 1.77 4.39 -8.74
N ALA A 21 1.53 5.61 -9.16
CA ALA A 21 1.38 5.94 -10.57
C ALA A 21 1.78 7.39 -10.82
N ALA A 22 2.18 7.68 -12.05
CA ALA A 22 2.43 9.03 -12.53
C ALA A 22 1.63 9.25 -13.81
N ALA A 23 0.93 10.39 -13.89
CA ALA A 23 0.05 10.69 -15.00
C ALA A 23 0.08 12.16 -15.39
N ILE A 24 -0.03 12.42 -16.69
CA ILE A 24 -0.38 13.72 -17.24
C ILE A 24 -1.89 13.71 -17.43
N VAL A 25 -2.60 14.52 -16.65
CA VAL A 25 -4.07 14.58 -16.63
C VAL A 25 -4.56 15.98 -17.00
N ALA A 26 -5.84 16.06 -17.37
CA ALA A 26 -6.57 17.33 -17.40
C ALA A 26 -6.83 17.83 -15.98
N ASP A 27 -6.99 19.14 -15.80
CA ASP A 27 -7.08 19.72 -14.46
C ASP A 27 -8.34 19.30 -13.67
N ASP A 28 -9.39 18.80 -14.32
CA ASP A 28 -10.61 18.34 -13.64
C ASP A 28 -10.60 16.88 -13.20
N ASP A 29 -9.56 16.09 -13.54
CA ASP A 29 -9.56 14.65 -13.28
C ASP A 29 -9.09 14.31 -11.85
N ARG A 30 -10.01 13.87 -10.97
CA ARG A 30 -9.73 13.49 -9.58
C ARG A 30 -9.97 12.00 -9.37
N THR A 31 -8.92 11.25 -8.98
CA THR A 31 -8.98 9.78 -8.83
C THR A 31 -9.40 9.31 -7.43
N GLY A 32 -9.57 10.23 -6.46
CA GLY A 32 -9.86 9.90 -5.06
C GLY A 32 -8.66 9.30 -4.29
N VAL A 33 -7.54 9.03 -4.97
CA VAL A 33 -6.29 8.55 -4.37
C VAL A 33 -5.46 9.75 -3.89
N PRO A 34 -4.83 9.68 -2.70
CA PRO A 34 -3.87 10.69 -2.26
C PRO A 34 -2.81 10.94 -3.35
N SER A 35 -2.71 12.17 -3.81
CA SER A 35 -1.80 12.50 -4.90
C SER A 35 -1.19 13.88 -4.72
N LYS A 36 0.00 14.06 -5.30
CA LYS A 36 0.61 15.38 -5.49
C LYS A 36 0.44 15.82 -6.92
N ARG A 37 0.05 17.08 -7.09
CA ARG A 37 -0.16 17.68 -8.40
C ARG A 37 0.80 18.84 -8.63
N ARG A 38 1.29 18.97 -9.87
CA ARG A 38 2.06 20.12 -10.35
C ARG A 38 1.58 20.55 -11.74
N PRO A 39 1.38 21.86 -11.97
CA PRO A 39 0.92 22.34 -13.27
C PRO A 39 2.02 22.20 -14.33
N LEU A 40 1.66 21.71 -15.51
CA LEU A 40 2.58 21.64 -16.66
C LEU A 40 2.45 22.88 -17.56
N GLY A 41 1.32 23.60 -17.48
CA GLY A 41 0.93 24.68 -18.38
C GLY A 41 -0.32 24.28 -19.17
N GLY A 42 -1.06 25.26 -19.68
CA GLY A 42 -2.37 25.02 -20.28
C GLY A 42 -3.35 24.42 -19.25
N ASP A 43 -4.15 23.44 -19.70
CA ASP A 43 -5.11 22.67 -18.90
C ASP A 43 -4.53 21.35 -18.36
N ARG A 44 -3.18 21.21 -18.35
CA ARG A 44 -2.49 19.96 -17.98
C ARG A 44 -1.76 20.04 -16.65
N SER A 45 -1.84 18.92 -15.94
CA SER A 45 -1.23 18.73 -14.64
C SER A 45 -0.49 17.38 -14.58
N LEU A 46 0.72 17.38 -14.03
CA LEU A 46 1.40 16.15 -13.60
C LEU A 46 0.82 15.74 -12.25
N VAL A 47 0.28 14.53 -12.19
CA VAL A 47 -0.25 13.90 -10.98
C VAL A 47 0.61 12.70 -10.62
N LEU A 48 1.07 12.68 -9.38
CA LEU A 48 1.81 11.57 -8.77
C LEU A 48 0.94 10.98 -7.66
N GLU A 49 0.42 9.78 -7.91
CA GLU A 49 -0.39 9.03 -6.94
C GLU A 49 0.53 8.48 -5.86
N LEU A 50 0.40 9.04 -4.65
CA LEU A 50 1.20 8.65 -3.52
C LEU A 50 0.58 7.40 -2.90
N SER A 51 1.44 6.44 -2.53
CA SER A 51 0.96 5.41 -1.62
C SER A 51 0.66 6.09 -0.28
N SER A 52 -0.49 5.79 0.32
CA SER A 52 -1.12 6.43 1.49
C SER A 52 -0.27 6.52 2.78
N ARG A 53 1.03 6.20 2.73
CA ARG A 53 2.00 6.49 3.78
C ARG A 53 2.48 7.93 3.74
N SER A 54 1.73 8.78 4.41
CA SER A 54 2.37 9.54 5.48
C SER A 54 1.75 9.02 6.78
N PRO A 55 2.52 8.35 7.67
CA PRO A 55 2.05 8.23 9.05
C PRO A 55 1.72 9.65 9.49
N LYS A 56 0.48 9.89 9.93
CA LYS A 56 0.19 11.13 10.62
C LYS A 56 1.16 11.18 11.80
N PRO A 57 2.01 12.21 11.95
CA PRO A 57 2.82 12.33 13.15
C PRO A 57 1.88 12.17 14.33
N ASP A 58 2.23 11.30 15.28
CA ASP A 58 1.40 11.10 16.47
C ASP A 58 1.08 12.48 17.05
N PRO A 59 -0.20 12.76 17.38
CA PRO A 59 -0.52 14.00 18.06
C PRO A 59 0.41 14.11 19.26
N ALA A 60 1.10 15.24 19.38
CA ALA A 60 1.98 15.49 20.51
C ALA A 60 1.22 15.12 21.80
N PRO A 61 1.85 14.36 22.72
CA PRO A 61 1.19 14.03 23.97
C PRO A 61 0.68 15.33 24.60
N PRO A 62 -0.54 15.33 25.17
CA PRO A 62 -1.05 16.48 25.90
C PRO A 62 -0.01 16.88 26.94
N ASP A 63 0.22 18.18 27.10
CA ASP A 63 1.25 18.74 27.99
C ASP A 63 1.22 18.08 29.38
N GLU A 64 2.02 17.04 29.57
CA GLU A 64 2.27 16.42 30.86
C GLU A 64 3.41 17.21 31.52
N ASP A 65 3.17 17.58 32.78
CA ASP A 65 4.08 18.37 33.62
C ASP A 65 5.53 17.87 33.54
N PRO A 66 6.53 18.78 33.56
CA PRO A 66 7.92 18.45 33.30
C PRO A 66 8.53 17.65 34.48
N ALA A 67 8.42 16.33 34.42
CA ALA A 67 9.19 15.41 35.25
C ALA A 67 10.40 14.89 34.43
N GLU A 68 11.57 15.32 34.88
CA GLU A 68 12.95 14.84 34.63
C GLU A 68 13.39 14.42 33.20
N PRO A 69 14.54 14.94 32.70
CA PRO A 69 15.02 14.65 31.37
C PRO A 69 15.62 13.25 31.28
N ASP A 70 14.87 12.29 30.75
CA ASP A 70 15.40 11.01 30.29
C ASP A 70 16.08 11.22 28.92
N VAL A 71 17.41 11.35 28.95
CA VAL A 71 18.25 11.62 27.80
C VAL A 71 18.56 10.29 27.10
N TYR A 72 18.31 10.24 25.77
CA TYR A 72 18.71 9.19 24.81
C TYR A 72 17.73 8.03 24.52
N ARG A 73 16.60 8.32 23.88
CA ARG A 73 16.06 7.43 22.81
C ARG A 73 15.08 8.17 21.90
N GLY A 74 15.39 8.27 20.59
CA GLY A 74 14.33 8.43 19.57
C GLY A 74 14.44 9.53 18.50
N THR A 75 15.52 10.33 18.39
CA THR A 75 15.52 11.45 17.42
C THR A 75 15.93 11.11 15.97
N LYS A 76 16.38 9.88 15.68
CA LYS A 76 16.83 9.53 14.32
C LYS A 76 15.68 9.29 13.33
N ASP A 77 14.54 8.73 13.78
CA ASP A 77 13.45 8.38 12.86
C ASP A 77 12.62 9.59 12.40
N ALA A 78 12.44 10.58 13.26
CA ALA A 78 11.74 11.83 12.91
C ALA A 78 12.51 12.64 11.84
N ALA A 79 13.84 12.66 11.91
CA ALA A 79 14.69 13.36 10.92
C ALA A 79 14.70 12.67 9.55
N VAL A 80 14.54 11.35 9.49
CA VAL A 80 14.43 10.59 8.23
C VAL A 80 13.05 10.77 7.59
N GLN A 81 12.00 10.86 8.39
CA GLN A 81 10.63 11.06 7.90
C GLN A 81 10.39 12.46 7.35
N SER A 82 10.97 13.52 7.94
CA SER A 82 10.82 14.90 7.44
C SER A 82 11.57 15.19 6.13
N ARG A 83 12.59 14.40 5.79
CA ARG A 83 13.37 14.54 4.54
C ARG A 83 12.63 13.98 3.31
N ARG A 84 11.79 12.97 3.48
CA ARG A 84 11.09 12.30 2.35
C ARG A 84 10.08 13.20 1.62
N PRO A 85 9.21 13.97 2.29
CA PRO A 85 8.27 14.86 1.60
C PRO A 85 8.97 15.90 0.72
N ARG A 86 10.07 16.49 1.24
CA ARG A 86 10.88 17.47 0.51
C ARG A 86 11.59 16.85 -0.70
N ALA A 87 12.03 15.60 -0.60
CA ALA A 87 12.59 14.88 -1.73
C ALA A 87 11.55 14.67 -2.85
N ILE A 88 10.32 14.29 -2.52
CA ILE A 88 9.26 14.09 -3.52
C ILE A 88 8.91 15.38 -4.26
N ASP A 89 8.79 16.51 -3.55
CA ASP A 89 8.51 17.80 -4.18
C ASP A 89 9.63 18.22 -5.14
N ALA A 90 10.90 18.03 -4.73
CA ALA A 90 12.05 18.31 -5.58
C ALA A 90 12.07 17.43 -6.85
N MET A 91 11.79 16.13 -6.73
CA MET A 91 11.73 15.22 -7.88
C MET A 91 10.58 15.57 -8.83
N LEU A 92 9.41 15.95 -8.29
CA LEU A 92 8.30 16.46 -9.08
C LEU A 92 8.67 17.71 -9.88
N GLU A 93 9.40 18.65 -9.28
CA GLU A 93 9.87 19.86 -9.96
C GLU A 93 10.88 19.56 -11.07
N VAL A 94 11.74 18.56 -10.88
CA VAL A 94 12.66 18.07 -11.92
C VAL A 94 11.86 17.48 -13.08
N ALA A 95 10.91 16.58 -12.79
CA ALA A 95 10.07 15.96 -13.81
C ALA A 95 9.24 16.99 -14.59
N VAL A 96 8.63 17.98 -13.92
CA VAL A 96 7.90 19.07 -14.59
C VAL A 96 8.80 19.85 -15.54
N ARG A 97 10.05 20.16 -15.12
CA ARG A 97 11.01 20.87 -15.98
C ARG A 97 11.38 20.05 -17.22
N GLN A 98 11.59 18.74 -17.05
CA GLN A 98 11.88 17.82 -18.15
C GLN A 98 10.69 17.71 -19.11
N LEU A 99 9.47 17.49 -18.61
CA LEU A 99 8.24 17.40 -19.42
C LEU A 99 8.01 18.68 -20.24
N ARG A 100 8.20 19.86 -19.64
CA ARG A 100 8.12 21.14 -20.37
C ARG A 100 9.23 21.31 -21.41
N ALA A 101 10.42 20.76 -21.17
CA ALA A 101 11.50 20.75 -22.16
C ALA A 101 11.16 19.86 -23.36
N VAL A 102 10.55 18.69 -23.12
CA VAL A 102 9.99 17.82 -24.16
C VAL A 102 8.96 18.60 -24.98
N ALA A 103 7.98 19.23 -24.33
CA ALA A 103 6.95 20.00 -25.01
C ALA A 103 7.53 21.06 -25.99
N ARG A 104 8.52 21.84 -25.52
CA ARG A 104 9.21 22.84 -26.35
C ARG A 104 9.96 22.23 -27.52
N ARG A 105 10.72 21.15 -27.28
CA ARG A 105 11.53 20.50 -28.33
C ARG A 105 10.66 19.91 -29.44
N TRP A 106 9.50 19.37 -29.09
CA TRP A 106 8.53 18.83 -30.04
C TRP A 106 7.54 19.88 -30.58
N ASN A 107 7.67 21.15 -30.15
CA ASN A 107 6.80 22.27 -30.51
C ASN A 107 5.30 21.96 -30.31
N VAL A 108 4.96 21.39 -29.15
CA VAL A 108 3.57 21.11 -28.76
C VAL A 108 3.14 22.02 -27.61
N ASP A 109 1.98 22.65 -27.75
CA ASP A 109 1.42 23.54 -26.72
C ASP A 109 0.85 22.74 -25.53
N VAL A 110 0.33 21.55 -25.81
CA VAL A 110 -0.35 20.69 -24.84
C VAL A 110 0.24 19.28 -24.91
N LEU A 111 0.73 18.78 -23.78
CA LEU A 111 1.21 17.40 -23.68
C LEU A 111 0.03 16.41 -23.75
N PRO A 112 0.21 15.26 -24.40
CA PRO A 112 -0.82 14.23 -24.45
C PRO A 112 -1.14 13.69 -23.06
N LEU A 113 -2.39 13.30 -22.85
CA LEU A 113 -2.81 12.55 -21.67
C LEU A 113 -2.08 11.22 -21.67
N LEU A 114 -1.32 10.97 -20.61
CA LEU A 114 -0.49 9.78 -20.51
C LEU A 114 -0.48 9.33 -19.07
N ARG A 115 -0.91 8.09 -18.82
CA ARG A 115 -0.79 7.44 -17.51
C ARG A 115 0.28 6.38 -17.61
N VAL A 116 1.30 6.49 -16.77
CA VAL A 116 2.26 5.41 -16.56
C VAL A 116 1.84 4.70 -15.28
N PRO A 117 1.26 3.49 -15.39
CA PRO A 117 1.08 2.64 -14.22
C PRO A 117 2.47 2.37 -13.61
N PRO A 118 2.53 1.92 -12.35
CA PRO A 118 3.82 1.54 -11.77
C PRO A 118 4.46 0.51 -12.69
N ALA A 119 5.53 0.91 -13.39
CA ALA A 119 6.10 0.13 -14.48
C ALA A 119 6.41 -1.27 -13.97
N ASN A 120 5.65 -2.28 -14.46
CA ASN A 120 5.67 -3.68 -14.00
C ASN A 120 6.37 -3.79 -12.66
N ALA A 121 5.79 -3.16 -11.60
CA ALA A 121 6.52 -3.07 -10.34
C ALA A 121 6.94 -4.50 -10.05
N SER A 122 8.26 -4.73 -10.02
CA SER A 122 8.75 -6.10 -10.06
C SER A 122 8.04 -6.87 -8.96
N ALA A 123 7.75 -8.14 -9.19
CA ALA A 123 7.06 -8.94 -8.18
C ALA A 123 7.73 -8.75 -6.80
N ASP A 124 9.06 -8.55 -6.78
CA ASP A 124 9.85 -8.20 -5.60
C ASP A 124 9.51 -6.84 -4.99
N ARG A 125 9.35 -5.77 -5.78
CA ARG A 125 8.95 -4.44 -5.27
C ARG A 125 7.54 -4.47 -4.68
N VAL A 126 6.61 -5.16 -5.34
CA VAL A 126 5.25 -5.33 -4.84
C VAL A 126 5.26 -6.15 -3.54
N LYS A 127 5.96 -7.29 -3.52
CA LYS A 127 6.15 -8.10 -2.30
C LYS A 127 6.79 -7.30 -1.16
N ALA A 128 7.83 -6.51 -1.44
CA ALA A 128 8.47 -5.65 -0.45
C ALA A 128 7.48 -4.61 0.11
N ARG A 129 6.59 -4.08 -0.73
CA ARG A 129 5.54 -3.15 -0.30
C ARG A 129 4.50 -3.84 0.59
N ILE A 130 4.01 -5.01 0.18
CA ILE A 130 3.11 -5.85 0.97
C ILE A 130 3.74 -6.14 2.33
N GLN A 131 4.98 -6.63 2.36
CA GLN A 131 5.71 -6.91 3.58
C GLN A 131 5.81 -5.67 4.48
N SER A 132 6.00 -4.49 3.89
CA SER A 132 6.02 -3.26 4.67
C SER A 132 4.67 -2.99 5.36
N PHE A 133 3.54 -3.20 4.68
CA PHE A 133 2.22 -3.08 5.30
C PHE A 133 2.01 -4.11 6.42
N LEU A 134 2.44 -5.34 6.19
CA LEU A 134 2.38 -6.41 7.20
C LEU A 134 3.21 -6.06 8.44
N ARG A 135 4.44 -5.53 8.28
CA ARG A 135 5.26 -5.06 9.41
C ARG A 135 4.58 -3.96 10.23
N ALA A 136 3.96 -3.00 9.54
CA ALA A 136 3.23 -1.93 10.22
C ALA A 136 2.01 -2.47 10.98
N LEU A 137 1.31 -3.45 10.40
CA LEU A 137 0.17 -4.11 11.04
C LEU A 137 0.61 -4.88 12.29
N ALA A 138 1.64 -5.73 12.16
CA ALA A 138 2.23 -6.51 13.25
C ALA A 138 2.67 -5.61 14.41
N GLY A 139 3.37 -4.50 14.12
CA GLY A 139 3.77 -3.53 15.13
C GLY A 139 2.59 -2.87 15.85
N SER A 140 1.48 -2.60 15.14
CA SER A 140 0.28 -2.03 15.78
C SER A 140 -0.55 -3.04 16.58
N ALA A 141 -0.34 -4.34 16.39
CA ALA A 141 -1.13 -5.42 16.98
C ALA A 141 -0.55 -5.95 18.31
N GLY A 142 0.51 -5.34 18.85
CA GLY A 142 1.12 -5.80 20.10
C GLY A 142 2.22 -6.85 19.91
N GLY A 143 2.91 -6.86 18.76
CA GLY A 143 4.26 -7.46 18.69
C GLY A 143 4.39 -8.85 18.07
N GLY A 144 3.30 -9.48 17.63
CA GLY A 144 3.38 -10.75 16.91
C GLY A 144 3.82 -10.61 15.44
N ASN A 145 3.37 -11.52 14.58
CA ASN A 145 3.62 -11.51 13.14
C ASN A 145 2.34 -11.18 12.36
N ALA A 146 2.46 -10.65 11.16
CA ALA A 146 1.34 -10.51 10.23
C ALA A 146 1.73 -11.10 8.89
N LEU A 147 0.81 -11.82 8.26
CA LEU A 147 1.07 -12.52 7.01
C LEU A 147 -0.12 -12.43 6.07
N LEU A 148 0.19 -12.52 4.79
CA LEU A 148 -0.75 -12.60 3.70
C LEU A 148 -0.75 -14.03 3.18
N TRP A 149 -1.87 -14.72 3.35
CA TRP A 149 -2.09 -16.06 2.85
C TRP A 149 -3.03 -16.00 1.65
N GLN A 150 -2.74 -16.75 0.59
CA GLN A 150 -3.56 -16.80 -0.62
C GLN A 150 -3.41 -18.18 -1.26
N ARG A 151 -4.52 -18.77 -1.72
CA ARG A 151 -4.52 -20.05 -2.47
C ARG A 151 -3.64 -21.14 -1.85
N GLY A 152 -3.81 -21.41 -0.56
CA GLY A 152 -3.12 -22.53 0.09
C GLY A 152 -1.72 -22.23 0.63
N HIS A 153 -1.13 -21.07 0.34
CA HIS A 153 0.24 -20.75 0.74
C HIS A 153 0.39 -19.32 1.28
N VAL A 154 1.48 -19.08 2.01
CA VAL A 154 1.83 -17.74 2.48
C VAL A 154 2.54 -17.00 1.36
N LEU A 155 1.95 -15.89 0.89
CA LEU A 155 2.53 -15.03 -0.14
C LEU A 155 3.62 -14.11 0.43
N SER A 156 3.41 -13.58 1.63
CA SER A 156 4.35 -12.70 2.33
C SER A 156 4.09 -12.68 3.84
N SER A 157 5.12 -12.41 4.64
CA SER A 157 5.02 -12.22 6.09
C SER A 157 5.85 -11.04 6.56
N ALA A 158 5.48 -10.44 7.70
CA ALA A 158 6.18 -9.31 8.31
C ALA A 158 7.58 -9.72 8.80
N ALA A 159 7.66 -10.89 9.43
CA ALA A 159 8.87 -11.59 9.85
C ALA A 159 8.90 -13.03 9.28
N PRO A 160 10.09 -13.66 9.14
CA PRO A 160 10.20 -15.06 8.75
C PRO A 160 9.31 -15.96 9.62
N LEU A 161 8.65 -16.93 8.98
CA LEU A 161 7.79 -17.88 9.68
C LEU A 161 8.60 -19.11 10.08
N ASP A 162 8.36 -19.59 11.30
CA ASP A 162 8.74 -20.95 11.67
C ASP A 162 7.74 -21.97 11.08
N GLU A 163 8.09 -23.25 11.20
CA GLU A 163 7.29 -24.36 10.65
C GLU A 163 5.91 -24.46 11.30
N VAL A 164 5.82 -24.14 12.60
CA VAL A 164 4.58 -24.18 13.38
C VAL A 164 3.59 -23.14 12.86
N TRP A 165 4.05 -21.89 12.69
CA TRP A 165 3.22 -20.81 12.17
C TRP A 165 2.88 -20.99 10.70
N ALA A 166 3.78 -21.53 9.87
CA ALA A 166 3.46 -21.86 8.48
C ALA A 166 2.30 -22.88 8.38
N SER A 167 2.36 -23.94 9.20
CA SER A 167 1.30 -24.95 9.28
C SER A 167 -0.01 -24.35 9.78
N ARG A 168 0.07 -23.55 10.84
CA ARG A 168 -1.08 -22.89 11.45
C ARG A 168 -1.74 -21.86 10.53
N ALA A 169 -0.96 -21.08 9.80
CA ALA A 169 -1.47 -20.10 8.82
C ALA A 169 -2.34 -20.77 7.76
N THR A 170 -1.97 -21.97 7.33
CA THR A 170 -2.77 -22.75 6.37
C THR A 170 -4.13 -23.14 6.95
N PHE A 171 -4.18 -23.55 8.22
CA PHE A 171 -5.43 -23.89 8.90
C PHE A 171 -6.32 -22.66 9.10
N LEU A 172 -5.75 -21.56 9.59
CA LEU A 172 -6.45 -20.29 9.79
C LEU A 172 -7.00 -19.71 8.48
N GLY A 173 -6.21 -19.75 7.39
CA GLY A 173 -6.63 -19.32 6.07
C GLY A 173 -7.85 -20.09 5.56
N LYS A 174 -7.82 -21.42 5.68
CA LYS A 174 -8.96 -22.29 5.30
C LYS A 174 -10.20 -22.02 6.15
N ARG A 175 -10.05 -21.85 7.47
CA ARG A 175 -11.17 -21.50 8.37
C ARG A 175 -11.77 -20.16 8.01
N ALA A 176 -10.95 -19.14 7.75
CA ALA A 176 -11.42 -17.82 7.37
C ALA A 176 -12.22 -17.85 6.07
N LEU A 177 -11.77 -18.60 5.05
CA LEU A 177 -12.51 -18.77 3.80
C LEU A 177 -13.85 -19.50 3.96
N ALA A 178 -13.97 -20.38 4.95
CA ALA A 178 -15.22 -21.09 5.26
C ALA A 178 -16.15 -20.33 6.22
N ALA A 179 -15.66 -19.27 6.87
CA ALA A 179 -16.39 -18.48 7.86
C ALA A 179 -17.35 -17.37 7.36
N PRO A 180 -17.44 -16.98 6.06
CA PRO A 180 -18.38 -15.94 5.66
C PRO A 180 -19.83 -16.30 6.01
N ALA A 181 -20.53 -15.38 6.66
CA ALA A 181 -21.97 -15.50 6.90
C ALA A 181 -22.76 -15.39 5.58
N PRO A 182 -24.00 -15.92 5.51
CA PRO A 182 -24.90 -15.64 4.40
C PRO A 182 -25.03 -14.12 4.20
N ASN A 183 -24.74 -13.63 2.99
CA ASN A 183 -24.67 -12.21 2.60
C ASN A 183 -23.41 -11.42 3.03
N SER A 184 -22.40 -12.08 3.59
CA SER A 184 -21.07 -11.47 3.78
C SER A 184 -20.11 -11.93 2.70
N SER A 185 -19.41 -10.99 2.08
CA SER A 185 -18.27 -11.27 1.19
C SER A 185 -16.97 -11.52 1.95
N HIS A 186 -16.97 -11.38 3.28
CA HIS A 186 -15.80 -11.51 4.13
C HIS A 186 -16.08 -12.51 5.27
N GLY A 187 -15.16 -13.45 5.46
CA GLY A 187 -15.06 -14.32 6.62
C GLY A 187 -14.03 -13.80 7.60
N GLU A 188 -14.29 -14.04 8.88
CA GLU A 188 -13.43 -13.64 9.99
C GLU A 188 -13.25 -14.83 10.95
N VAL A 189 -12.03 -15.00 11.45
CA VAL A 189 -11.71 -15.95 12.51
C VAL A 189 -11.06 -15.17 13.65
N VAL A 190 -11.58 -15.40 14.86
CA VAL A 190 -11.09 -14.82 16.10
C VAL A 190 -10.67 -15.98 16.99
N ASP A 191 -9.36 -16.15 17.18
CA ASP A 191 -8.76 -17.12 18.08
C ASP A 191 -7.98 -16.36 19.20
N PRO A 192 -7.70 -16.97 20.36
CA PRO A 192 -7.03 -16.28 21.47
C PRO A 192 -5.67 -15.63 21.15
N ASP A 193 -4.98 -16.16 20.14
CA ASP A 193 -3.61 -15.82 19.74
C ASP A 193 -3.50 -15.54 18.23
N ALA A 194 -4.63 -15.45 17.52
CA ALA A 194 -4.64 -15.08 16.11
C ALA A 194 -5.95 -14.46 15.65
N TYR A 195 -5.84 -13.52 14.72
CA TYR A 195 -6.97 -12.95 14.00
C TYR A 195 -6.79 -13.19 12.50
N ALA A 196 -7.83 -13.63 11.80
CA ALA A 196 -7.79 -13.77 10.35
C ALA A 196 -9.01 -13.12 9.67
N LEU A 197 -8.77 -12.41 8.57
CA LEU A 197 -9.81 -11.73 7.78
C LEU A 197 -9.61 -12.06 6.30
N THR A 198 -10.64 -12.61 5.66
CA THR A 198 -10.61 -12.79 4.20
C THR A 198 -10.84 -11.46 3.50
N PHE A 199 -10.19 -11.27 2.36
CA PHE A 199 -10.41 -10.15 1.44
C PHE A 199 -10.00 -10.59 0.03
N TYR A 200 -10.30 -9.81 -1.02
CA TYR A 200 -9.81 -9.99 -2.40
C TYR A 200 -9.60 -11.45 -2.89
N TYR A 201 -10.59 -12.02 -3.58
CA TYR A 201 -10.48 -13.31 -4.30
C TYR A 201 -9.70 -14.43 -3.57
N GLY A 202 -10.08 -14.72 -2.32
CA GLY A 202 -9.51 -15.80 -1.54
C GLY A 202 -8.20 -15.47 -0.82
N ALA A 203 -7.79 -14.20 -0.79
CA ALA A 203 -6.72 -13.73 0.08
C ALA A 203 -7.20 -13.65 1.54
N VAL A 204 -6.28 -13.90 2.47
CA VAL A 204 -6.55 -13.85 3.91
C VAL A 204 -5.41 -13.11 4.59
N LEU A 205 -5.75 -12.09 5.35
CA LEU A 205 -4.83 -11.36 6.22
C LEU A 205 -4.87 -12.02 7.59
N ILE A 206 -3.73 -12.53 8.05
CA ILE A 206 -3.61 -13.24 9.33
C ILE A 206 -2.65 -12.45 10.22
N VAL A 207 -3.05 -12.21 11.47
CA VAL A 207 -2.26 -11.50 12.48
C VAL A 207 -2.13 -12.42 13.68
N ALA A 208 -0.90 -12.82 13.99
CA ALA A 208 -0.54 -13.49 15.22
C ALA A 208 -0.42 -12.45 16.34
N VAL A 209 -0.89 -12.81 17.53
CA VAL A 209 -0.89 -11.93 18.71
C VAL A 209 -0.45 -12.71 19.93
N GLU A 210 0.35 -12.07 20.79
CA GLU A 210 0.96 -12.72 21.96
C GLU A 210 0.17 -12.45 23.26
N ALA A 211 -0.77 -11.52 23.21
CA ALA A 211 -1.56 -11.09 24.35
C ALA A 211 -3.05 -10.93 23.96
N PRO A 212 -3.96 -10.90 24.96
CA PRO A 212 -5.35 -10.55 24.71
C PRO A 212 -5.45 -9.23 23.96
N TYR A 213 -6.31 -9.19 22.94
CA TYR A 213 -6.40 -8.08 22.02
C TYR A 213 -7.85 -7.63 21.83
N ALA A 214 -8.02 -6.34 21.56
CA ALA A 214 -9.31 -5.80 21.16
C ALA A 214 -9.63 -6.22 19.72
N VAL A 215 -10.59 -7.14 19.56
CA VAL A 215 -11.00 -7.69 18.26
C VAL A 215 -11.40 -6.58 17.28
N ASP A 216 -12.21 -5.60 17.72
CA ASP A 216 -12.65 -4.50 16.85
C ASP A 216 -11.50 -3.61 16.38
N PHE A 217 -10.48 -3.41 17.22
CA PHE A 217 -9.29 -2.68 16.84
C PHE A 217 -8.52 -3.42 15.74
N LEU A 218 -8.22 -4.72 15.93
CA LEU A 218 -7.54 -5.51 14.89
C LEU A 218 -8.36 -5.60 13.61
N ARG A 219 -9.67 -5.81 13.71
CA ARG A 219 -10.60 -5.83 12.58
C ARG A 219 -10.51 -4.53 11.78
N HIS A 220 -10.55 -3.39 12.46
CA HIS A 220 -10.42 -2.08 11.81
C HIS A 220 -9.07 -1.94 11.10
N ARG A 221 -7.95 -2.24 11.78
CA ARG A 221 -6.60 -2.15 11.20
C ARG A 221 -6.41 -3.11 10.02
N CYS A 222 -6.91 -4.34 10.12
CA CYS A 222 -6.88 -5.33 9.06
C CYS A 222 -7.66 -4.86 7.83
N ARG A 223 -8.84 -4.25 8.00
CA ARG A 223 -9.61 -3.69 6.87
C ARG A 223 -8.87 -2.55 6.16
N LEU A 224 -8.18 -1.68 6.90
CA LEU A 224 -7.37 -0.62 6.29
C LEU A 224 -6.23 -1.20 5.45
N VAL A 225 -5.50 -2.17 6.01
CA VAL A 225 -4.42 -2.85 5.28
C VAL A 225 -4.96 -3.64 4.09
N ALA A 226 -6.05 -4.37 4.26
CA ALA A 226 -6.68 -5.15 3.18
C ALA A 226 -7.05 -4.26 1.98
N ARG A 227 -7.58 -3.05 2.20
CA ARG A 227 -7.86 -2.08 1.13
C ARG A 227 -6.61 -1.71 0.33
N GLU A 228 -5.48 -1.48 1.01
CA GLU A 228 -4.21 -1.19 0.35
C GLU A 228 -3.69 -2.40 -0.42
N LEU A 229 -3.82 -3.59 0.16
CA LEU A 229 -3.38 -4.84 -0.48
C LEU A 229 -4.23 -5.18 -1.71
N CYS A 230 -5.52 -4.83 -1.75
CA CYS A 230 -6.37 -4.98 -2.94
C CYS A 230 -5.82 -4.23 -4.18
N LEU A 231 -5.04 -3.17 -3.99
CA LEU A 231 -4.41 -2.43 -5.09
C LEU A 231 -3.14 -3.11 -5.60
N LEU A 232 -2.49 -3.91 -4.74
CA LEU A 232 -1.19 -4.55 -5.03
C LEU A 232 -1.33 -5.97 -5.55
N LEU A 233 -2.32 -6.72 -5.05
CA LEU A 233 -2.54 -8.12 -5.42
C LEU A 233 -2.76 -8.34 -6.94
N PRO A 234 -3.56 -7.53 -7.66
CA PRO A 234 -3.70 -7.66 -9.11
C PRO A 234 -2.37 -7.53 -9.88
N MET A 235 -1.36 -6.90 -9.28
CA MET A 235 -0.05 -6.73 -9.90
C MET A 235 0.85 -7.96 -9.74
N LEU A 236 0.55 -8.82 -8.75
CA LEU A 236 1.23 -10.11 -8.56
C LEU A 236 0.53 -11.24 -9.32
N ASP A 237 -0.77 -11.10 -9.54
CA ASP A 237 -1.59 -12.05 -10.26
C ASP A 237 -2.60 -11.30 -11.17
N PRO A 238 -2.25 -11.05 -12.44
CA PRO A 238 -3.09 -10.25 -13.35
C PRO A 238 -4.37 -10.98 -13.79
N GLU A 239 -4.43 -12.30 -13.61
CA GLU A 239 -5.63 -13.11 -13.85
C GLU A 239 -6.06 -13.75 -12.53
N PRO A 240 -6.65 -12.98 -11.60
CA PRO A 240 -7.25 -13.61 -10.43
C PRO A 240 -8.35 -14.53 -10.94
N GLU A 241 -8.15 -15.86 -10.83
CA GLU A 241 -9.19 -16.83 -11.17
C GLU A 241 -10.50 -16.33 -10.57
N THR A 242 -11.49 -16.14 -11.45
CA THR A 242 -12.81 -15.64 -11.11
C THR A 242 -13.31 -16.44 -9.92
N PRO A 243 -13.90 -15.83 -8.87
CA PRO A 243 -14.39 -16.60 -7.74
C PRO A 243 -15.30 -17.64 -8.34
N ALA A 244 -15.02 -18.92 -8.07
CA ALA A 244 -15.87 -20.02 -8.50
C ALA A 244 -17.27 -19.62 -8.09
N MET A 245 -18.08 -19.17 -9.07
CA MET A 245 -19.44 -18.77 -8.81
C MET A 245 -20.04 -19.95 -8.08
N ILE A 246 -20.50 -19.70 -6.86
CA ILE A 246 -21.30 -20.65 -6.10
C ILE A 246 -22.37 -21.12 -7.08
N ARG A 247 -22.23 -22.36 -7.55
CA ARG A 247 -23.22 -22.98 -8.41
C ARG A 247 -24.51 -22.95 -7.59
N PRO A 248 -25.62 -22.37 -8.10
CA PRO A 248 -26.86 -22.42 -7.35
C PRO A 248 -27.19 -23.89 -7.05
N PRO A 249 -27.67 -24.20 -5.84
CA PRO A 249 -27.97 -25.58 -5.47
C PRO A 249 -28.98 -26.14 -6.45
N SER A 250 -28.60 -27.23 -7.12
CA SER A 250 -29.50 -28.12 -7.86
C SER A 250 -30.30 -28.97 -6.90
#